data_AF-A0A7V5PAE7-F1
#
_entry.id   AF-A0A7V5PAE7-F1
#
_cell.length_a   1.000
_cell.length_b   1.000
_cell.length_c   1.000
_cell.angle_alpha   90.00
_cell.angle_beta   90.00
_cell.angle_gamma   90.00
#
_symmetry.space_group_name_H-M   'P 1'
#
loop_
_entity.id
_entity.type
_entity.pdbx_description
1 polymer ?
#
loop_
_entity_poly.entity_id
_entity_poly.type
_entity_poly.pdbx_seq_one_letter_code
_entity_poly.pdbx_strand_id
1 'polypeptide(L)'
;MGAAVSGWRDLSIWAEACADRATRWLEATLLQLPGQAQTVKACVEGYAAVLGGARLGSRYACGALLQGIVQQTMVSPGEFHALDEPAKARERSFLRNSCLLLAASQLGRVDVLSEPALVRLRSYQHGSGGFFDMDPAQGHGLVEAFTTAWGGRVAIRFGWHEQARRAARLLADIIHLQPDPAGRFYFCYDTASRALATRWRPNQPAARFVEYESPAGETHHLGMMLAFLCEMHLADPGGGWDRAAAESLSLLQRCGTVLFGLPAMGTVAEGLALAALALGKAGQAAAEMLQPQVASLSATLEACGAAPAWDAGIGGEYERAYSTIESTGWTAVCLAGLAQTCAALSS
;
A
#
# COMPACT_ATOMS: atom_id res chain seq x y z
N MET A 1 27.73 16.34 -5.87
CA MET A 1 26.70 15.69 -5.03
C MET A 1 27.36 15.19 -3.75
N GLY A 2 27.75 16.07 -2.82
CA GLY A 2 28.78 15.73 -1.82
C GLY A 2 28.47 16.01 -0.35
N ALA A 3 27.22 16.28 0.04
CA ALA A 3 26.91 16.60 1.44
C ALA A 3 25.53 16.13 1.94
N ALA A 4 24.75 15.40 1.14
CA ALA A 4 23.38 15.07 1.50
C ALA A 4 23.26 13.61 1.98
N VAL A 5 22.99 13.49 3.29
CA VAL A 5 22.49 12.33 4.03
C VAL A 5 23.51 11.22 4.32
N SER A 6 24.40 11.45 5.29
CA SER A 6 25.19 10.42 5.97
C SER A 6 24.34 9.48 6.87
N GLY A 7 23.02 9.41 6.68
CA GLY A 7 22.07 8.73 7.55
C GLY A 7 21.24 7.63 6.88
N TRP A 8 21.43 7.34 5.60
CA TRP A 8 20.63 6.32 4.90
C TRP A 8 20.84 4.92 5.49
N ARG A 9 22.06 4.58 5.88
CA ARG A 9 22.36 3.30 6.52
C ARG A 9 21.65 3.17 7.87
N ASP A 10 21.74 4.21 8.70
CA ASP A 10 21.09 4.22 10.01
C ASP A 10 19.57 4.15 9.86
N LEU A 11 19.02 4.86 8.88
CA LEU A 11 17.61 4.81 8.54
C LEU A 11 17.17 3.42 8.06
N SER A 12 18.01 2.74 7.27
CA SER A 12 17.76 1.36 6.84
C SER A 12 17.67 0.41 8.03
N ILE A 13 18.66 0.46 8.94
CA ILE A 13 18.70 -0.38 10.14
C ILE A 13 17.48 -0.09 11.03
N TRP A 14 17.14 1.19 11.19
CA TRP A 14 15.97 1.61 11.95
C TRP A 14 14.66 1.06 11.34
N ALA A 15 14.49 1.20 10.03
CA ALA A 15 13.27 0.80 9.34
C ALA A 15 13.08 -0.72 9.43
N GLU A 16 14.17 -1.48 9.29
CA GLU A 16 14.18 -2.94 9.48
C GLU A 16 13.79 -3.33 10.92
N ALA A 17 14.36 -2.67 11.93
CA ALA A 17 14.03 -2.93 13.33
C ALA A 17 12.56 -2.61 13.66
N CYS A 18 12.02 -1.52 13.12
CA CYS A 18 10.61 -1.16 13.28
C CYS A 18 9.68 -2.14 12.57
N ALA A 19 10.04 -2.60 11.37
CA ALA A 19 9.29 -3.60 10.63
C ALA A 19 9.29 -4.96 11.36
N ASP A 20 10.43 -5.37 11.93
CA ASP A 20 10.57 -6.58 12.75
C ASP A 20 9.69 -6.50 14.01
N ARG A 21 9.69 -5.35 14.71
CA ARG A 21 8.83 -5.13 15.87
C ARG A 21 7.34 -5.25 15.53
N ALA A 22 6.91 -4.58 14.46
CA ALA A 22 5.53 -4.66 13.96
C ALA A 22 5.14 -6.10 13.60
N THR A 23 6.05 -6.82 12.94
CA THR A 23 5.86 -8.23 12.55
C THR A 23 5.73 -9.13 13.77
N ARG A 24 6.61 -8.99 14.78
CA ARG A 24 6.52 -9.78 16.02
C ARG A 24 5.23 -9.52 16.79
N TRP A 25 4.76 -8.28 16.80
CA TRP A 25 3.46 -7.95 17.39
C TRP A 25 2.32 -8.67 16.65
N LEU A 26 2.34 -8.67 15.31
CA LEU A 26 1.36 -9.37 14.48
C LEU A 26 1.42 -10.88 14.68
N GLU A 27 2.61 -11.47 14.74
CA GLU A 27 2.82 -12.89 15.01
C GLU A 27 2.27 -13.26 16.38
N ALA A 28 2.61 -12.51 17.43
CA ALA A 28 2.06 -12.73 18.75
C ALA A 28 0.53 -12.63 18.74
N THR A 29 -0.04 -11.62 18.09
CA THR A 29 -1.49 -11.41 18.03
C THR A 29 -2.23 -12.49 17.25
N LEU A 30 -1.68 -12.92 16.11
CA LEU A 30 -2.35 -13.85 15.18
C LEU A 30 -2.05 -15.32 15.48
N LEU A 31 -0.91 -15.64 16.11
CA LEU A 31 -0.52 -17.00 16.49
C LEU A 31 -0.87 -17.36 17.94
N GLN A 32 -0.93 -16.39 18.87
CA GLN A 32 -1.41 -16.63 20.25
C GLN A 32 -2.93 -16.62 20.35
N LEU A 33 -3.62 -17.19 19.38
CA LEU A 33 -5.02 -17.59 19.51
C LEU A 33 -5.09 -19.13 19.67
N PRO A 34 -4.45 -19.77 20.67
CA PRO A 34 -4.43 -21.23 20.73
C PRO A 34 -5.78 -21.73 21.26
N GLY A 35 -6.40 -22.66 20.53
CA GLY A 35 -7.59 -23.38 20.98
C GLY A 35 -8.94 -22.76 20.57
N GLN A 36 -8.94 -21.54 20.05
CA GLN A 36 -10.04 -21.05 19.22
C GLN A 36 -9.55 -21.05 17.79
N ALA A 37 -10.37 -21.52 16.84
CA ALA A 37 -10.13 -21.25 15.43
C ALA A 37 -9.72 -19.77 15.32
N GLN A 38 -8.56 -19.48 14.69
CA GLN A 38 -8.23 -18.09 14.34
C GLN A 38 -9.52 -17.47 13.82
N THR A 39 -9.97 -16.39 14.46
CA THR A 39 -11.26 -15.85 14.06
C THR A 39 -11.15 -15.50 12.59
N VAL A 40 -12.17 -15.85 11.81
CA VAL A 40 -12.25 -15.54 10.38
C VAL A 40 -11.85 -14.08 10.12
N LYS A 41 -12.26 -13.18 11.03
CA LYS A 41 -11.87 -11.77 11.06
C LYS A 41 -10.35 -11.55 11.10
N ALA A 42 -9.62 -12.21 12.00
CA ALA A 42 -8.16 -12.08 12.09
C ALA A 42 -7.45 -12.56 10.83
N CYS A 43 -7.93 -13.66 10.21
CA CYS A 43 -7.42 -14.15 8.92
C CYS A 43 -7.67 -13.15 7.79
N VAL A 44 -8.86 -12.55 7.77
CA VAL A 44 -9.29 -11.55 6.79
C VAL A 44 -8.51 -10.24 6.91
N GLU A 45 -8.15 -9.81 8.13
CA GLU A 45 -7.41 -8.56 8.38
C GLU A 45 -5.88 -8.74 8.34
N GLY A 46 -5.38 -9.95 8.58
CA GLY A 46 -3.95 -10.26 8.72
C GLY A 46 -3.16 -10.45 7.42
N TYR A 47 -3.75 -10.22 6.24
CA TYR A 47 -3.10 -10.51 4.95
C TYR A 47 -1.78 -9.73 4.73
N ALA A 48 -1.75 -8.45 5.11
CA ALA A 48 -0.56 -7.62 4.99
C ALA A 48 0.53 -8.04 5.99
N ALA A 49 0.15 -8.61 7.13
CA ALA A 49 1.08 -9.15 8.12
C ALA A 49 1.91 -10.31 7.54
N VAL A 50 1.27 -11.21 6.79
CA VAL A 50 1.95 -12.34 6.14
C VAL A 50 3.00 -11.85 5.15
N LEU A 51 2.68 -10.83 4.35
CA LEU A 51 3.64 -10.23 3.43
C LEU A 51 4.76 -9.48 4.15
N GLY A 52 4.43 -8.69 5.17
CA GLY A 52 5.42 -7.96 5.97
C GLY A 52 6.46 -8.89 6.58
N GLY A 53 6.02 -9.96 7.24
CA GLY A 53 6.95 -10.93 7.82
C GLY A 53 7.69 -11.77 6.78
N ALA A 54 7.08 -12.09 5.63
CA ALA A 54 7.79 -12.78 4.54
C ALA A 54 8.93 -11.92 3.97
N ARG A 55 8.74 -10.60 3.84
CA ARG A 55 9.78 -9.64 3.42
C ARG A 55 10.95 -9.55 4.40
N LEU A 56 10.70 -9.75 5.69
CA LEU A 56 11.72 -9.75 6.76
C LEU A 56 12.33 -11.13 7.01
N GLY A 57 11.91 -12.16 6.26
CA GLY A 57 12.47 -13.50 6.38
C GLY A 57 11.90 -14.35 7.52
N SER A 58 10.79 -13.95 8.16
CA SER A 58 10.11 -14.75 9.19
C SER A 58 9.34 -15.94 8.59
N ARG A 59 10.08 -16.89 8.00
CA ARG A 59 9.51 -17.97 7.17
C ARG A 59 8.55 -18.89 7.92
N TYR A 60 8.90 -19.27 9.15
CA TYR A 60 8.10 -20.22 9.93
C TYR A 60 6.74 -19.62 10.32
N ALA A 61 6.76 -18.46 10.99
CA ALA A 61 5.54 -17.80 11.45
C ALA A 61 4.64 -17.39 10.27
N CYS A 62 5.20 -16.81 9.21
CA CYS A 62 4.43 -16.43 8.04
C CYS A 62 3.89 -17.65 7.28
N GLY A 63 4.65 -18.76 7.23
CA GLY A 63 4.17 -20.01 6.65
C GLY A 63 2.98 -20.59 7.41
N ALA A 64 3.02 -20.55 8.74
CA ALA A 64 1.93 -20.98 9.61
C ALA A 64 0.68 -20.08 9.46
N LEU A 65 0.87 -18.75 9.44
CA LEU A 65 -0.21 -17.79 9.22
C LEU A 65 -0.85 -17.96 7.84
N LEU A 66 -0.04 -18.05 6.78
CA LEU A 66 -0.52 -18.28 5.42
C LEU A 66 -1.32 -19.59 5.35
N GLN A 67 -0.82 -20.66 5.97
CA GLN A 67 -1.53 -21.94 6.00
C GLN A 67 -2.90 -21.82 6.68
N GLY A 68 -2.99 -21.13 7.81
CA GLY A 68 -4.25 -20.90 8.52
C GLY A 68 -5.26 -20.12 7.67
N ILE A 69 -4.80 -19.04 7.03
CA ILE A 69 -5.63 -18.23 6.11
C ILE A 69 -6.11 -19.06 4.93
N VAL A 70 -5.23 -19.83 4.29
CA VAL A 70 -5.57 -20.70 3.15
C VAL A 70 -6.66 -21.69 3.55
N GLN A 71 -6.50 -22.37 4.69
CA GLN A 71 -7.46 -23.38 5.16
C GLN A 71 -8.84 -22.81 5.49
N GLN A 72 -8.93 -21.54 5.88
CA GLN A 72 -10.17 -20.93 6.35
C GLN A 72 -10.87 -20.05 5.32
N THR A 73 -10.12 -19.48 4.38
CA THR A 73 -10.63 -18.41 3.51
C THR A 73 -10.41 -18.67 2.02
N MET A 74 -9.55 -19.62 1.62
CA MET A 74 -9.34 -19.87 0.20
C MET A 74 -10.52 -20.65 -0.39
N VAL A 75 -11.42 -19.97 -1.09
CA VAL A 75 -12.59 -20.61 -1.72
C VAL A 75 -12.31 -21.13 -3.13
N SER A 76 -11.30 -20.56 -3.79
CA SER A 76 -10.77 -21.01 -5.07
C SER A 76 -9.33 -20.51 -5.23
N PRO A 77 -8.53 -21.06 -6.16
CA PRO A 77 -7.16 -20.61 -6.36
C PRO A 77 -7.05 -19.09 -6.57
N GLY A 78 -6.33 -18.42 -5.65
CA GLY A 78 -6.12 -16.97 -5.69
C GLY A 78 -7.30 -16.11 -5.23
N GLU A 79 -8.35 -16.72 -4.68
CA GLU A 79 -9.50 -16.03 -4.11
C GLU A 79 -9.64 -16.40 -2.64
N PHE A 80 -9.41 -15.41 -1.77
CA PHE A 80 -9.49 -15.55 -0.33
C PHE A 80 -10.64 -14.70 0.17
N HIS A 81 -11.66 -15.28 0.79
CA HIS A 81 -12.72 -14.59 1.54
C HIS A 81 -13.47 -15.58 2.43
N ALA A 82 -14.19 -15.05 3.42
CA ALA A 82 -15.08 -15.87 4.24
C ALA A 82 -16.50 -15.90 3.67
N LEU A 83 -17.24 -16.99 3.89
CA LEU A 83 -18.63 -17.11 3.44
C LEU A 83 -19.55 -16.05 4.07
N ASP A 84 -19.30 -15.70 5.31
CA ASP A 84 -20.02 -14.69 6.10
C ASP A 84 -19.27 -13.35 6.18
N GLU A 85 -18.35 -13.09 5.25
CA GLU A 85 -17.56 -11.87 5.26
C GLU A 85 -18.43 -10.61 5.09
N PRO A 86 -18.31 -9.61 5.99
CA PRO A 86 -18.97 -8.32 5.84
C PRO A 86 -18.63 -7.68 4.49
N ALA A 87 -19.58 -6.96 3.88
CA ALA A 87 -19.39 -6.34 2.56
C ALA A 87 -18.11 -5.47 2.50
N LYS A 88 -17.85 -4.67 3.54
CA LYS A 88 -16.64 -3.87 3.69
C LYS A 88 -15.33 -4.67 3.58
N ALA A 89 -15.30 -5.89 4.11
CA ALA A 89 -14.09 -6.70 4.05
C ALA A 89 -13.92 -7.38 2.68
N ARG A 90 -15.02 -7.65 1.97
CA ARG A 90 -15.01 -8.08 0.56
C ARG A 90 -14.48 -7.01 -0.39
N GLU A 91 -14.68 -5.73 -0.07
CA GLU A 91 -14.08 -4.58 -0.78
C GLU A 91 -12.55 -4.53 -0.63
N ARG A 92 -11.88 -5.55 -0.09
CA ARG A 92 -10.41 -5.65 -0.01
C ARG A 92 -9.86 -6.91 -0.63
N SER A 93 -10.69 -7.61 -1.42
CA SER A 93 -10.32 -8.90 -2.02
C SER A 93 -9.03 -8.80 -2.82
N PHE A 94 -8.85 -7.76 -3.64
CA PHE A 94 -7.63 -7.58 -4.41
C PHE A 94 -6.39 -7.40 -3.53
N LEU A 95 -6.46 -6.50 -2.54
CA LEU A 95 -5.34 -6.22 -1.63
C LEU A 95 -4.96 -7.48 -0.84
N ARG A 96 -5.96 -8.21 -0.34
CA ARG A 96 -5.74 -9.49 0.34
C ARG A 96 -5.12 -10.53 -0.57
N ASN A 97 -5.72 -10.79 -1.72
CA ASN A 97 -5.27 -11.83 -2.64
C ASN A 97 -3.84 -11.52 -3.15
N SER A 98 -3.56 -10.27 -3.51
CA SER A 98 -2.23 -9.85 -3.94
C SER A 98 -1.16 -9.99 -2.86
N CYS A 99 -1.43 -9.57 -1.63
CA CYS A 99 -0.49 -9.72 -0.51
C CYS A 99 -0.17 -11.18 -0.21
N LEU A 100 -1.19 -12.04 -0.16
CA LEU A 100 -1.01 -13.47 0.11
C LEU A 100 -0.23 -14.17 -1.01
N LEU A 101 -0.48 -13.81 -2.28
CA LEU A 101 0.26 -14.39 -3.40
C LEU A 101 1.71 -13.89 -3.48
N LEU A 102 1.97 -12.61 -3.18
CA LEU A 102 3.34 -12.10 -3.04
C LEU A 102 4.08 -12.81 -1.89
N ALA A 103 3.42 -13.00 -0.74
CA ALA A 103 4.01 -13.73 0.38
C ALA A 103 4.27 -15.20 0.02
N ALA A 104 3.32 -15.87 -0.66
CA ALA A 104 3.48 -17.23 -1.15
C ALA A 104 4.69 -17.36 -2.08
N SER A 105 4.91 -16.37 -2.96
CA SER A 105 6.09 -16.31 -3.82
C SER A 105 7.40 -16.22 -3.02
N GLN A 106 7.44 -15.40 -1.96
CA GLN A 106 8.63 -15.25 -1.12
C GLN A 106 8.90 -16.50 -0.26
N LEU A 107 7.85 -17.24 0.10
CA LEU A 107 7.92 -18.45 0.91
C LEU A 107 8.07 -19.74 0.08
N GLY A 108 8.00 -19.66 -1.26
CA GLY A 108 8.06 -20.85 -2.13
C GLY A 108 6.81 -21.74 -2.07
N ARG A 109 5.64 -21.18 -1.73
CA ARG A 109 4.37 -21.90 -1.60
C ARG A 109 3.63 -22.01 -2.93
N VAL A 110 4.12 -22.92 -3.79
CA VAL A 110 3.58 -23.16 -5.14
C VAL A 110 2.15 -23.70 -5.16
N ASP A 111 1.70 -24.31 -4.06
CA ASP A 111 0.32 -24.76 -3.89
C ASP A 111 -0.66 -23.58 -3.76
N VAL A 112 -0.19 -22.44 -3.26
CA VAL A 112 -0.94 -21.18 -3.18
C VAL A 112 -0.71 -20.34 -4.44
N LEU A 113 0.56 -20.21 -4.86
CA LEU A 113 0.98 -19.47 -6.06
C LEU A 113 0.82 -20.32 -7.34
N SER A 114 -0.42 -20.65 -7.68
CA SER A 114 -0.75 -21.42 -8.88
C SER A 114 -1.08 -20.52 -10.08
N GLU A 115 -0.99 -21.05 -11.30
CA GLU A 115 -1.38 -20.29 -12.52
C GLU A 115 -2.84 -19.77 -12.45
N PRO A 116 -3.84 -20.56 -12.03
CA PRO A 116 -5.20 -20.05 -11.85
C PRO A 116 -5.27 -18.87 -10.87
N ALA A 117 -4.48 -18.89 -9.80
CA ALA A 117 -4.41 -17.78 -8.84
C ALA A 117 -3.83 -16.50 -9.47
N LEU A 118 -2.80 -16.64 -10.32
CA LEU A 118 -2.21 -15.52 -11.07
C LEU A 118 -3.15 -14.99 -12.16
N VAL A 119 -3.93 -15.84 -12.83
CA VAL A 119 -5.00 -15.43 -13.75
C VAL A 119 -6.06 -14.64 -13.00
N ARG A 120 -6.50 -15.14 -11.85
CA ARG A 120 -7.47 -14.46 -10.98
C ARG A 120 -6.97 -13.09 -10.54
N LEU A 121 -5.72 -13.00 -10.08
CA LEU A 121 -5.17 -11.73 -9.64
C LEU A 121 -5.08 -10.70 -10.78
N ARG A 122 -4.74 -11.13 -12.00
CA ARG A 122 -4.72 -10.26 -13.18
C ARG A 122 -6.10 -9.76 -13.59
N SER A 123 -7.17 -10.52 -13.32
CA SER A 123 -8.52 -10.15 -13.75
C SER A 123 -9.09 -8.92 -13.02
N TYR A 124 -8.46 -8.49 -11.93
CA TYR A 124 -8.83 -7.24 -11.25
C TYR A 124 -8.44 -5.98 -12.03
N GLN A 125 -7.55 -6.07 -13.02
CA GLN A 125 -7.18 -4.91 -13.83
C GLN A 125 -8.24 -4.62 -14.90
N HIS A 126 -8.81 -3.42 -14.84
CA HIS A 126 -9.72 -2.90 -15.86
C HIS A 126 -8.98 -2.48 -17.14
N GLY A 127 -9.70 -2.35 -18.26
CA GLY A 127 -9.17 -1.84 -19.53
C GLY A 127 -8.59 -0.43 -19.47
N SER A 128 -8.97 0.38 -18.48
CA SER A 128 -8.36 1.70 -18.22
C SER A 128 -6.96 1.62 -17.59
N GLY A 129 -6.53 0.44 -17.13
CA GLY A 129 -5.28 0.23 -16.40
C GLY A 129 -5.41 0.24 -14.88
N GLY A 130 -6.54 0.68 -14.35
CA GLY A 130 -6.83 0.68 -12.91
C GLY A 130 -7.12 -0.71 -12.37
N PHE A 131 -6.86 -0.92 -11.09
CA PHE A 131 -7.22 -2.16 -10.39
C PHE A 131 -8.44 -1.90 -9.50
N PHE A 132 -9.42 -2.79 -9.58
CA PHE A 132 -10.55 -2.79 -8.67
C PHE A 132 -10.17 -3.43 -7.32
N ASP A 133 -10.75 -2.94 -6.23
CA ASP A 133 -10.54 -3.54 -4.91
C ASP A 133 -11.24 -4.88 -4.72
N MET A 134 -12.32 -5.11 -5.47
CA MET A 134 -13.08 -6.34 -5.54
C MET A 134 -13.30 -6.74 -6.99
N ASP A 135 -13.70 -7.99 -7.24
CA ASP A 135 -14.07 -8.41 -8.58
C ASP A 135 -15.25 -7.54 -9.05
N PRO A 136 -15.11 -6.76 -10.13
CA PRO A 136 -16.14 -5.83 -10.54
C PRO A 136 -17.42 -6.53 -10.99
N ALA A 137 -17.41 -7.84 -11.29
CA ALA A 137 -18.51 -8.66 -11.84
C ALA A 137 -19.15 -8.16 -13.17
N GLN A 138 -19.27 -6.85 -13.36
CA GLN A 138 -19.91 -6.12 -14.46
C GLN A 138 -18.93 -5.29 -15.29
N GLY A 139 -17.63 -5.34 -14.99
CA GLY A 139 -16.57 -4.68 -15.77
C GLY A 139 -16.50 -3.16 -15.65
N HIS A 140 -17.39 -2.53 -14.88
CA HIS A 140 -17.38 -1.09 -14.60
C HIS A 140 -17.49 -0.83 -13.09
N GLY A 141 -16.86 0.24 -12.65
CA GLY A 141 -16.80 0.62 -11.24
C GLY A 141 -15.77 1.71 -10.97
N LEU A 142 -15.50 1.91 -9.69
CA LEU A 142 -14.51 2.88 -9.22
C LEU A 142 -13.18 2.16 -9.04
N VAL A 143 -12.11 2.75 -9.56
CA VAL A 143 -10.74 2.34 -9.28
C VAL A 143 -10.05 3.46 -8.53
N GLU A 144 -9.18 3.09 -7.59
CA GLU A 144 -8.55 4.05 -6.69
C GLU A 144 -7.05 4.11 -6.88
N ALA A 145 -6.44 5.25 -6.57
CA ALA A 145 -5.02 5.46 -6.77
C ALA A 145 -4.16 4.47 -5.95
N PHE A 146 -4.51 4.23 -4.69
CA PHE A 146 -3.77 3.29 -3.83
C PHE A 146 -3.76 1.87 -4.42
N THR A 147 -4.94 1.33 -4.71
CA THR A 147 -5.13 -0.03 -5.22
C THR A 147 -4.53 -0.21 -6.60
N THR A 148 -4.67 0.80 -7.46
CA THR A 148 -4.03 0.82 -8.78
C THR A 148 -2.52 0.84 -8.67
N ALA A 149 -1.95 1.67 -7.77
CA ALA A 149 -0.52 1.72 -7.53
C ALA A 149 0.00 0.40 -6.95
N TRP A 150 -0.68 -0.16 -5.94
CA TRP A 150 -0.33 -1.48 -5.39
C TRP A 150 -0.37 -2.58 -6.44
N GLY A 151 -1.42 -2.62 -7.27
CA GLY A 151 -1.52 -3.57 -8.37
C GLY A 151 -0.44 -3.39 -9.43
N GLY A 152 -0.01 -2.15 -9.68
CA GLY A 152 1.16 -1.85 -10.49
C GLY A 152 2.45 -2.44 -9.90
N ARG A 153 2.67 -2.30 -8.59
CA ARG A 153 3.84 -2.90 -7.90
C ARG A 153 3.81 -4.42 -7.96
N VAL A 154 2.64 -5.03 -7.71
CA VAL A 154 2.42 -6.48 -7.87
C VAL A 154 2.77 -6.92 -9.29
N ALA A 155 2.32 -6.17 -10.30
CA ALA A 155 2.64 -6.45 -11.69
C ALA A 155 4.15 -6.38 -11.98
N ILE A 156 4.89 -5.42 -11.43
CA ILE A 156 6.36 -5.37 -11.53
C ILE A 156 6.98 -6.65 -10.93
N ARG A 157 6.55 -7.07 -9.73
CA ARG A 157 7.13 -8.23 -9.05
C ARG A 157 6.86 -9.57 -9.75
N PHE A 158 5.76 -9.68 -10.48
CA PHE A 158 5.45 -10.87 -11.29
C PHE A 158 5.87 -10.74 -12.76
N GLY A 159 6.59 -9.68 -13.16
CA GLY A 159 7.06 -9.48 -14.53
C GLY A 159 5.95 -9.13 -15.54
N TRP A 160 4.80 -8.66 -15.07
CA TRP A 160 3.65 -8.22 -15.89
C TRP A 160 3.83 -6.76 -16.34
N HIS A 161 4.90 -6.50 -17.08
CA HIS A 161 5.33 -5.13 -17.40
C HIS A 161 4.26 -4.29 -18.11
N GLU A 162 3.44 -4.87 -19.00
CA GLU A 162 2.38 -4.11 -19.67
C GLU A 162 1.25 -3.71 -18.71
N GLN A 163 0.89 -4.60 -17.78
CA GLN A 163 -0.08 -4.31 -16.72
C GLN A 163 0.43 -3.16 -15.84
N ALA A 164 1.72 -3.18 -15.46
CA ALA A 164 2.35 -2.09 -14.72
C ALA A 164 2.31 -0.76 -15.51
N ARG A 165 2.69 -0.77 -16.79
CA ARG A 165 2.61 0.43 -17.66
C ARG A 165 1.20 1.00 -17.77
N ARG A 166 0.17 0.15 -17.87
CA ARG A 166 -1.24 0.61 -17.89
C ARG A 166 -1.64 1.27 -16.57
N ALA A 167 -1.25 0.69 -15.44
CA ALA A 167 -1.49 1.29 -14.13
C ALA A 167 -0.78 2.65 -13.99
N ALA A 168 0.49 2.74 -14.39
CA ALA A 168 1.27 3.98 -14.32
C ALA A 168 0.66 5.08 -15.21
N ARG A 169 0.20 4.74 -16.42
CA ARG A 169 -0.53 5.68 -17.29
C ARG A 169 -1.79 6.22 -16.63
N LEU A 170 -2.64 5.36 -16.07
CA LEU A 170 -3.85 5.82 -15.39
C LEU A 170 -3.53 6.73 -14.20
N LEU A 171 -2.50 6.42 -13.42
CA LEU A 171 -2.12 7.27 -12.28
C LEU A 171 -1.59 8.64 -12.74
N ALA A 172 -0.81 8.68 -13.83
CA ALA A 172 -0.41 9.95 -14.46
C ALA A 172 -1.64 10.73 -14.95
N ASP A 173 -2.62 10.07 -15.58
CA ASP A 173 -3.87 10.69 -16.00
C ASP A 173 -4.65 11.24 -14.79
N ILE A 174 -4.73 10.50 -13.69
CA ILE A 174 -5.37 10.96 -12.44
C ILE A 174 -4.71 12.26 -11.94
N ILE A 175 -3.38 12.37 -11.99
CA ILE A 175 -2.66 13.60 -11.61
C ILE A 175 -3.06 14.79 -12.50
N HIS A 176 -3.28 14.57 -13.80
CA HIS A 176 -3.63 15.65 -14.75
C HIS A 176 -5.12 15.96 -14.82
N LEU A 177 -5.99 15.04 -14.41
CA LEU A 177 -7.44 15.22 -14.43
C LEU A 177 -7.98 16.02 -13.23
N GLN A 178 -7.12 16.46 -12.31
CA GLN A 178 -7.53 17.14 -11.08
C GLN A 178 -8.33 18.43 -11.38
N PRO A 179 -9.59 18.54 -10.90
CA PRO A 179 -10.42 19.72 -11.14
C PRO A 179 -10.01 20.94 -10.29
N ASP A 180 -9.40 20.69 -9.13
CA ASP A 180 -8.86 21.69 -8.22
C ASP A 180 -7.47 21.25 -7.75
N PRO A 181 -6.45 21.36 -8.62
CA PRO A 181 -5.11 20.89 -8.29
C PRO A 181 -4.46 21.68 -7.14
N ALA A 182 -4.97 22.88 -6.81
CA ALA A 182 -4.40 23.73 -5.76
C ALA A 182 -4.92 23.37 -4.35
N GLY A 183 -6.20 23.01 -4.23
CA GLY A 183 -6.81 22.72 -2.92
C GLY A 183 -6.91 21.23 -2.58
N ARG A 184 -7.11 20.35 -3.58
CA ARG A 184 -7.46 18.95 -3.36
C ARG A 184 -6.77 17.98 -4.31
N PHE A 185 -6.69 16.72 -3.89
CA PHE A 185 -6.34 15.59 -4.74
C PHE A 185 -7.43 14.54 -4.72
N TYR A 186 -8.18 14.39 -5.81
CA TYR A 186 -9.17 13.33 -6.01
C TYR A 186 -8.48 12.06 -6.50
N PHE A 187 -8.65 10.95 -5.78
CA PHE A 187 -7.92 9.71 -6.04
C PHE A 187 -8.78 8.56 -6.58
N CYS A 188 -10.08 8.78 -6.80
CA CYS A 188 -10.98 7.80 -7.38
C CYS A 188 -11.32 8.15 -8.84
N TYR A 189 -11.15 7.17 -9.72
CA TYR A 189 -11.51 7.25 -11.13
C TYR A 189 -12.71 6.36 -11.42
N ASP A 190 -13.76 6.93 -12.01
CA ASP A 190 -14.93 6.18 -12.46
C ASP A 190 -14.69 5.68 -13.89
N THR A 191 -14.59 4.35 -14.02
CA THR A 191 -14.31 3.69 -15.29
C THR A 191 -15.46 3.78 -16.30
N ALA A 192 -16.70 4.03 -15.85
CA ALA A 192 -17.85 4.19 -16.73
C ALA A 192 -17.89 5.59 -17.36
N SER A 193 -17.74 6.63 -16.55
CA SER A 193 -17.71 8.02 -17.03
C SER A 193 -16.33 8.46 -17.55
N ARG A 194 -15.28 7.67 -17.30
CA ARG A 194 -13.88 7.96 -17.63
C ARG A 194 -13.39 9.29 -17.04
N ALA A 195 -13.86 9.60 -15.84
CA ALA A 195 -13.58 10.85 -15.14
C ALA A 195 -13.28 10.61 -13.66
N LEU A 196 -12.68 11.60 -13.00
CA LEU A 196 -12.55 11.57 -11.55
C LEU A 196 -13.92 11.66 -10.89
N ALA A 197 -14.13 10.83 -9.87
CA ALA A 197 -15.36 10.84 -9.09
C ALA A 197 -15.38 12.08 -8.17
N THR A 198 -16.05 13.14 -8.62
CA THR A 198 -16.11 14.45 -7.94
C THR A 198 -17.46 14.77 -7.31
N ARG A 199 -18.52 14.02 -7.64
CA ARG A 199 -19.89 14.23 -7.18
C ARG A 199 -20.36 13.12 -6.25
N TRP A 200 -21.21 13.47 -5.29
CA TRP A 200 -21.70 12.60 -4.22
C TRP A 200 -23.21 12.35 -4.31
N ARG A 201 -23.62 11.16 -3.88
CA ARG A 201 -25.01 10.87 -3.48
C ARG A 201 -25.13 11.01 -1.95
N PRO A 202 -26.25 11.50 -1.40
CA PRO A 202 -26.43 11.71 0.05
C PRO A 202 -26.18 10.50 0.97
N ASN A 203 -26.07 9.28 0.42
CA ASN A 203 -25.92 8.02 1.16
C ASN A 203 -24.66 7.23 0.74
N GLN A 204 -23.61 7.91 0.30
CA GLN A 204 -22.31 7.30 0.00
C GLN A 204 -21.26 7.89 0.94
N PRO A 205 -20.25 7.11 1.36
CA PRO A 205 -19.21 7.56 2.28
C PRO A 205 -18.53 8.85 1.80
N ALA A 206 -18.20 9.73 2.75
CA ALA A 206 -17.64 11.05 2.49
C ALA A 206 -16.15 11.01 2.06
N ALA A 207 -15.81 12.02 1.23
CA ALA A 207 -14.50 12.44 0.74
C ALA A 207 -13.57 11.37 0.11
N ARG A 208 -13.62 11.26 -1.23
CA ARG A 208 -12.63 10.56 -2.07
C ARG A 208 -11.51 11.49 -2.56
N PHE A 209 -11.06 12.33 -1.65
CA PHE A 209 -9.99 13.28 -1.92
C PHE A 209 -9.12 13.49 -0.68
N VAL A 210 -7.90 14.00 -0.92
CA VAL A 210 -7.03 14.55 0.11
C VAL A 210 -7.10 16.07 0.01
N GLU A 211 -7.44 16.74 1.10
CA GLU A 211 -7.25 18.19 1.23
C GLU A 211 -5.84 18.44 1.73
N TYR A 212 -5.06 19.26 1.01
CA TYR A 212 -3.65 19.42 1.32
C TYR A 212 -3.39 20.07 2.69
N GLU A 213 -4.30 20.93 3.15
CA GLU A 213 -4.18 21.66 4.42
C GLU A 213 -4.93 21.00 5.59
N SER A 214 -5.71 19.94 5.32
CA SER A 214 -6.49 19.25 6.34
C SER A 214 -5.65 18.18 7.04
N PRO A 215 -5.74 18.02 8.37
CA PRO A 215 -5.16 16.88 9.07
C PRO A 215 -5.91 15.57 8.79
N ALA A 216 -7.09 15.64 8.18
CA ALA A 216 -7.87 14.48 7.78
C ALA A 216 -7.66 14.18 6.29
N GLY A 217 -7.56 12.89 5.95
CA GLY A 217 -7.46 12.46 4.57
C GLY A 217 -6.72 11.14 4.36
N GLU A 218 -6.88 10.61 3.16
CA GLU A 218 -6.32 9.32 2.76
C GLU A 218 -4.93 9.48 2.12
N THR A 219 -4.00 10.08 2.85
CA THR A 219 -2.64 10.39 2.35
C THR A 219 -1.85 9.17 1.86
N HIS A 220 -2.22 7.96 2.31
CA HIS A 220 -1.66 6.70 1.85
C HIS A 220 -1.83 6.49 0.33
N HIS A 221 -2.86 7.08 -0.30
CA HIS A 221 -3.02 7.09 -1.75
C HIS A 221 -1.86 7.81 -2.45
N LEU A 222 -1.43 8.98 -1.93
CA LEU A 222 -0.33 9.75 -2.48
C LEU A 222 1.01 9.04 -2.29
N GLY A 223 1.24 8.47 -1.10
CA GLY A 223 2.45 7.73 -0.77
C GLY A 223 2.67 6.50 -1.66
N MET A 224 1.63 5.65 -1.77
CA MET A 224 1.71 4.44 -2.60
C MET A 224 1.82 4.76 -4.10
N MET A 225 1.13 5.81 -4.57
CA MET A 225 1.25 6.30 -5.95
C MET A 225 2.68 6.74 -6.25
N LEU A 226 3.30 7.55 -5.38
CA LEU A 226 4.69 7.96 -5.53
C LEU A 226 5.63 6.75 -5.55
N ALA A 227 5.49 5.84 -4.58
CA ALA A 227 6.30 4.62 -4.48
C ALA A 227 6.26 3.82 -5.78
N PHE A 228 5.07 3.56 -6.31
CA PHE A 228 4.91 2.80 -7.55
C PHE A 228 5.48 3.53 -8.77
N LEU A 229 5.22 4.84 -8.94
CA LEU A 229 5.74 5.59 -10.09
C LEU A 229 7.28 5.66 -10.08
N CYS A 230 7.90 5.75 -8.91
CA CYS A 230 9.34 5.64 -8.75
C CYS A 230 9.86 4.24 -9.10
N GLU A 231 9.22 3.17 -8.61
CA GLU A 231 9.57 1.79 -9.01
C GLU A 231 9.41 1.57 -10.52
N MET A 232 8.37 2.14 -11.13
CA MET A 232 8.14 2.08 -12.57
C MET A 232 9.24 2.79 -13.34
N HIS A 233 9.69 3.97 -12.89
CA HIS A 233 10.82 4.67 -13.48
C HIS A 233 12.12 3.86 -13.40
N LEU A 234 12.38 3.23 -12.24
CA LEU A 234 13.56 2.37 -12.07
C LEU A 234 13.49 1.12 -12.95
N ALA A 235 12.30 0.53 -13.13
CA ALA A 235 12.10 -0.67 -13.94
C ALA A 235 12.07 -0.39 -15.45
N ASP A 236 11.67 0.81 -15.87
CA ASP A 236 11.55 1.23 -17.28
C ASP A 236 11.99 2.69 -17.49
N PRO A 237 13.31 3.01 -17.36
CA PRO A 237 13.79 4.40 -17.35
C PRO A 237 13.46 5.20 -18.61
N GLY A 238 13.30 4.54 -19.76
CA GLY A 238 12.96 5.17 -21.03
C GLY A 238 11.47 5.46 -21.23
N GLY A 239 10.61 5.06 -20.29
CA GLY A 239 9.15 5.17 -20.42
C GLY A 239 8.57 6.54 -20.04
N GLY A 240 9.40 7.50 -19.61
CA GLY A 240 8.95 8.85 -19.22
C GLY A 240 8.24 8.91 -17.85
N TRP A 241 8.43 7.89 -17.00
CA TRP A 241 7.78 7.78 -15.69
C TRP A 241 8.37 8.72 -14.63
N ASP A 242 9.57 9.26 -14.85
CA ASP A 242 10.22 10.25 -14.01
C ASP A 242 9.35 11.51 -13.84
N ARG A 243 8.71 11.96 -14.92
CA ARG A 243 7.81 13.11 -14.89
C ARG A 243 6.62 12.87 -13.96
N ALA A 244 5.92 11.74 -14.13
CA ALA A 244 4.75 11.41 -13.30
C ALA A 244 5.15 11.24 -11.83
N ALA A 245 6.29 10.60 -11.56
CA ALA A 245 6.83 10.46 -10.21
C ALA A 245 7.19 11.83 -9.60
N ALA A 246 7.83 12.73 -10.34
CA ALA A 246 8.13 14.09 -9.88
C ALA A 246 6.85 14.91 -9.60
N GLU A 247 5.86 14.83 -10.48
CA GLU A 247 4.56 15.48 -10.27
C GLU A 247 3.84 14.90 -9.03
N SER A 248 3.90 13.57 -8.82
CA SER A 248 3.38 12.93 -7.61
C SER A 248 4.10 13.38 -6.34
N LEU A 249 5.43 13.58 -6.39
CA LEU A 249 6.19 14.14 -5.27
C LEU A 249 5.75 15.59 -4.98
N SER A 250 5.52 16.39 -6.03
CA SER A 250 5.00 17.74 -5.87
C SER A 250 3.61 17.81 -5.23
N LEU A 251 2.77 16.78 -5.38
CA LEU A 251 1.51 16.70 -4.65
C LEU A 251 1.74 16.51 -3.15
N LEU A 252 2.65 15.60 -2.76
CA LEU A 252 3.01 15.41 -1.35
C LEU A 252 3.64 16.65 -0.74
N GLN A 253 4.42 17.43 -1.49
CA GLN A 253 4.99 18.70 -1.02
C GLN A 253 3.94 19.77 -0.68
N ARG A 254 2.72 19.65 -1.22
CA ARG A 254 1.60 20.54 -0.90
C ARG A 254 0.93 20.17 0.42
N CYS A 255 1.03 18.91 0.84
CA CYS A 255 0.47 18.46 2.10
C CYS A 255 1.11 19.23 3.28
N GLY A 256 0.27 19.78 4.14
CA GLY A 256 0.70 20.49 5.34
C GLY A 256 1.51 19.60 6.29
N THR A 257 2.36 20.21 7.11
CA THR A 257 3.24 19.50 8.05
C THR A 257 2.49 18.69 9.11
N VAL A 258 1.20 18.96 9.32
CA VAL A 258 0.36 18.18 10.22
C VAL A 258 0.09 16.77 9.67
N LEU A 259 -0.07 16.63 8.35
CA LEU A 259 -0.27 15.33 7.70
C LEU A 259 0.96 14.42 7.87
N PHE A 260 2.13 15.04 8.04
CA PHE A 260 3.39 14.38 8.28
C PHE A 260 3.57 13.80 9.69
N GLY A 261 2.62 14.03 10.60
CA GLY A 261 2.60 13.43 11.94
C GLY A 261 1.68 12.22 12.09
N LEU A 262 0.90 11.84 11.06
CA LEU A 262 -0.13 10.82 11.19
C LEU A 262 0.42 9.38 11.21
N PRO A 263 -0.30 8.39 11.76
CA PRO A 263 0.17 7.00 11.82
C PRO A 263 0.22 6.24 10.48
N ALA A 264 -0.52 6.65 9.44
CA ALA A 264 -0.61 5.95 8.14
C ALA A 264 0.62 6.11 7.22
N MET A 265 1.74 6.57 7.77
CA MET A 265 2.85 7.14 6.98
C MET A 265 3.89 6.13 6.52
N GLY A 266 3.75 4.84 6.83
CA GLY A 266 4.64 3.82 6.26
C GLY A 266 4.70 3.91 4.73
N THR A 267 3.54 4.05 4.08
CA THR A 267 3.41 4.19 2.62
C THR A 267 4.05 5.46 2.07
N VAL A 268 3.88 6.60 2.77
CA VAL A 268 4.47 7.88 2.36
C VAL A 268 5.99 7.88 2.58
N ALA A 269 6.46 7.35 3.71
CA ALA A 269 7.89 7.22 4.00
C ALA A 269 8.60 6.34 2.95
N GLU A 270 8.02 5.20 2.59
CA GLU A 270 8.53 4.36 1.49
C GLU A 270 8.55 5.13 0.16
N GLY A 271 7.46 5.81 -0.19
CA GLY A 271 7.38 6.63 -1.40
C GLY A 271 8.43 7.74 -1.47
N LEU A 272 8.67 8.45 -0.37
CA LEU A 272 9.70 9.50 -0.28
C LEU A 272 11.11 8.94 -0.43
N ALA A 273 11.42 7.81 0.20
CA ALA A 273 12.71 7.15 0.04
C ALA A 273 12.92 6.68 -1.42
N LEU A 274 11.89 6.10 -2.04
CA LEU A 274 11.95 5.70 -3.45
C LEU A 274 12.11 6.90 -4.38
N ALA A 275 11.50 8.04 -4.07
CA ALA A 275 11.71 9.28 -4.81
C ALA A 275 13.13 9.81 -4.67
N ALA A 276 13.71 9.75 -3.48
CA ALA A 276 15.11 10.10 -3.25
C ALA A 276 16.07 9.21 -4.06
N LEU A 277 15.75 7.92 -4.21
CA LEU A 277 16.50 6.98 -5.04
C LEU A 277 16.30 7.23 -6.54
N ALA A 278 15.05 7.40 -6.99
CA ALA A 278 14.71 7.36 -8.41
C ALA A 278 14.87 8.70 -9.14
N LEU A 279 14.71 9.84 -8.47
CA LEU A 279 14.55 11.15 -9.13
C LEU A 279 15.79 12.04 -9.11
N GLY A 280 16.92 11.54 -8.59
CA GLY A 280 18.18 12.29 -8.52
C GLY A 280 18.00 13.64 -7.81
N LYS A 281 18.27 14.76 -8.51
CA LYS A 281 18.13 16.12 -7.94
C LYS A 281 16.69 16.43 -7.50
N ALA A 282 15.69 15.99 -8.25
CA ALA A 282 14.29 16.22 -7.89
C ALA A 282 13.88 15.43 -6.63
N GLY A 283 14.58 14.33 -6.34
CA GLY A 283 14.38 13.53 -5.12
C GLY A 283 15.00 14.11 -3.85
N GLN A 284 15.82 15.17 -3.93
CA GLN A 284 16.48 15.74 -2.74
C GLN A 284 15.48 16.25 -1.71
N ALA A 285 14.41 16.91 -2.15
CA ALA A 285 13.34 17.37 -1.27
C ALA A 285 12.61 16.21 -0.57
N ALA A 286 12.55 15.02 -1.19
CA ALA A 286 11.92 13.87 -0.57
C ALA A 286 12.71 13.37 0.66
N ALA A 287 14.04 13.46 0.63
CA ALA A 287 14.89 13.10 1.76
C ALA A 287 14.65 14.01 2.98
N GLU A 288 14.46 15.30 2.76
CA GLU A 288 14.15 16.28 3.83
C GLU A 288 12.78 16.02 4.45
N MET A 289 11.78 15.68 3.62
CA MET A 289 10.42 15.35 4.07
C MET A 289 10.34 14.02 4.84
N LEU A 290 11.27 13.10 4.60
CA LEU A 290 11.27 11.76 5.20
C LEU A 290 11.63 11.78 6.69
N GLN A 291 12.52 12.67 7.12
CA GLN A 291 13.00 12.72 8.51
C GLN A 291 11.87 12.85 9.56
N PRO A 292 10.91 13.80 9.44
CA PRO A 292 9.81 13.88 10.40
C PRO A 292 8.88 12.65 10.36
N GLN A 293 8.75 11.97 9.21
CA GLN A 293 7.95 10.73 9.12
C GLN A 293 8.52 9.62 9.98
N VAL A 294 9.82 9.41 9.84
CA VAL A 294 10.57 8.39 10.55
C VAL A 294 10.46 8.61 12.04
N ALA A 295 10.62 9.86 12.50
CA ALA A 295 10.49 10.20 13.92
C ALA A 295 9.10 9.86 14.48
N SER A 296 8.02 10.22 13.77
CA SER A 296 6.65 9.94 14.22
C SER A 296 6.33 8.43 14.23
N LEU A 297 6.73 7.71 13.18
CA LEU A 297 6.57 6.25 13.10
C LEU A 297 7.38 5.54 14.20
N SER A 298 8.58 6.02 14.51
CA SER A 298 9.43 5.45 15.57
C SER A 298 8.75 5.55 16.92
N ALA A 299 8.31 6.76 17.29
CA ALA A 299 7.65 6.99 18.56
C ALA A 299 6.40 6.10 18.74
N THR A 300 5.63 5.93 17.67
CA THR A 300 4.44 5.07 17.66
C THR A 300 4.79 3.60 17.90
N LEU A 301 5.74 3.05 17.12
CA LEU A 301 6.08 1.63 17.19
C LEU A 301 6.91 1.28 18.42
N GLU A 302 7.70 2.19 18.96
CA GLU A 302 8.40 2.00 20.23
C GLU A 302 7.45 1.89 21.42
N ALA A 303 6.34 2.64 21.41
CA ALA A 303 5.41 2.66 22.53
C ALA A 303 4.62 1.35 22.69
N CYS A 304 4.16 0.74 21.60
CA CYS A 304 3.26 -0.42 21.66
C CYS A 304 3.55 -1.55 20.67
N GLY A 305 4.53 -1.39 19.78
CA GLY A 305 4.85 -2.39 18.75
C GLY A 305 3.82 -2.52 17.62
N ALA A 306 2.77 -1.69 17.62
CA ALA A 306 1.69 -1.73 16.64
C ALA A 306 1.39 -0.31 16.11
N ALA A 307 0.91 -0.23 14.88
CA ALA A 307 0.30 0.99 14.39
C ALA A 307 -1.15 1.07 14.91
N PRO A 308 -1.63 2.23 15.36
CA PRO A 308 -3.02 2.39 15.76
C PRO A 308 -3.95 2.12 14.56
N ALA A 309 -5.22 1.81 14.87
CA ALA A 309 -6.27 1.83 13.86
C ALA A 309 -6.28 3.19 13.15
N TRP A 310 -6.57 3.19 11.86
CA TRP A 310 -6.53 4.38 11.02
C TRP A 310 -7.90 4.65 10.41
N ASP A 311 -8.39 5.89 10.51
CA ASP A 311 -9.74 6.29 10.11
C ASP A 311 -9.78 7.58 9.27
N ALA A 312 -8.66 7.90 8.61
CA ALA A 312 -8.44 9.15 7.89
C ALA A 312 -8.65 10.43 8.73
N GLY A 313 -8.73 10.36 10.07
CA GLY A 313 -9.05 11.51 10.91
C GLY A 313 -10.52 11.93 10.86
N ILE A 314 -11.40 11.09 10.29
CA ILE A 314 -12.83 11.34 10.12
C ILE A 314 -13.65 10.69 11.26
N GLY A 315 -13.02 9.85 12.08
CA GLY A 315 -13.63 9.18 13.23
C GLY A 315 -14.05 7.74 12.93
N GLY A 316 -14.47 7.01 13.98
CA GLY A 316 -14.72 5.55 13.93
C GLY A 316 -15.88 5.09 13.02
N GLU A 317 -16.72 6.01 12.53
CA GLU A 317 -17.78 5.71 11.56
C GLU A 317 -17.26 5.72 10.11
N TYR A 318 -15.97 6.03 9.91
CA TYR A 318 -15.39 6.09 8.58
C TYR A 318 -15.32 4.70 7.93
N GLU A 319 -16.09 4.55 6.84
CA GLU A 319 -16.28 3.27 6.17
C GLU A 319 -14.98 2.63 5.67
N ARG A 320 -13.93 3.41 5.39
CA ARG A 320 -12.65 2.90 4.87
C ARG A 320 -11.56 2.72 5.94
N ALA A 321 -11.89 2.83 7.23
CA ALA A 321 -10.94 2.66 8.32
C ALA A 321 -10.24 1.28 8.33
N TYR A 322 -8.95 1.25 8.68
CA TYR A 322 -8.14 0.07 8.92
C TYR A 322 -8.15 -0.32 10.40
N SER A 323 -8.25 -1.63 10.67
CA SER A 323 -8.06 -2.13 12.03
C SER A 323 -6.60 -2.00 12.46
N THR A 324 -6.30 -2.13 13.76
CA THR A 324 -4.92 -2.17 14.27
C THR A 324 -4.08 -3.25 13.57
N ILE A 325 -4.66 -4.44 13.32
CA ILE A 325 -3.96 -5.55 12.65
C ILE A 325 -3.57 -5.14 11.23
N GLU A 326 -4.52 -4.62 10.47
CA GLU A 326 -4.29 -4.26 9.08
C GLU A 326 -3.36 -3.05 8.93
N SER A 327 -3.56 -2.01 9.75
CA SER A 327 -2.70 -0.83 9.83
C SER A 327 -1.25 -1.23 10.15
N THR A 328 -1.07 -2.12 11.14
CA THR A 328 0.26 -2.64 11.51
C THR A 328 0.86 -3.50 10.39
N GLY A 329 0.05 -4.32 9.72
CA GLY A 329 0.49 -5.12 8.57
C GLY A 329 1.00 -4.27 7.41
N TRP A 330 0.23 -3.25 7.00
CA TRP A 330 0.67 -2.31 5.97
C TRP A 330 1.91 -1.53 6.39
N THR A 331 1.98 -1.11 7.65
CA THR A 331 3.17 -0.44 8.21
C THR A 331 4.39 -1.33 8.10
N ALA A 332 4.30 -2.62 8.46
CA ALA A 332 5.40 -3.58 8.33
C ALA A 332 5.84 -3.77 6.87
N VAL A 333 4.89 -3.91 5.94
CA VAL A 333 5.17 -4.04 4.49
C VAL A 333 5.96 -2.85 3.96
N CYS A 334 5.54 -1.63 4.32
CA CYS A 334 6.15 -0.40 3.82
C CYS A 334 7.50 -0.11 4.48
N LEU A 335 7.65 -0.37 5.79
CA LEU A 335 8.92 -0.22 6.50
C LEU A 335 9.98 -1.20 5.98
N ALA A 336 9.59 -2.43 5.62
CA ALA A 336 10.49 -3.37 4.96
C ALA A 336 10.96 -2.84 3.58
N GLY A 337 10.07 -2.20 2.81
CA GLY A 337 10.43 -1.57 1.54
C GLY A 337 11.28 -0.31 1.71
N LEU A 338 11.02 0.49 2.74
CA LEU A 338 11.83 1.64 3.14
C LEU A 338 13.26 1.19 3.48
N ALA A 339 13.41 0.15 4.30
CA ALA A 339 14.71 -0.40 4.67
C ALA A 339 15.52 -0.80 3.42
N GLN A 340 14.91 -1.57 2.51
CA GLN A 340 15.56 -1.99 1.26
C GLN A 340 15.98 -0.80 0.40
N THR A 341 15.15 0.24 0.31
CA THR A 341 15.43 1.45 -0.46
C THR A 341 16.57 2.26 0.14
N CYS A 342 16.58 2.44 1.46
CA CYS A 342 17.66 3.14 2.17
C CYS A 342 18.98 2.38 2.13
N ALA A 343 18.95 1.03 2.15
CA ALA A 343 20.14 0.22 1.92
C ALA A 343 20.73 0.47 0.52
N ALA A 344 19.88 0.53 -0.51
CA ALA A 344 20.32 0.83 -1.89
C ALA A 344 20.86 2.26 -2.06
N LEU A 345 20.32 3.24 -1.32
CA LEU A 345 20.86 4.61 -1.28
C LEU A 345 22.22 4.70 -0.57
N SER A 346 22.57 3.69 0.23
CA SER A 346 23.83 3.65 1.01
C SER A 346 24.97 2.91 0.30
N SER A 347 24.66 2.15 -0.77
CA SER A 347 25.64 1.36 -1.55
C SER A 347 26.27 2.18 -2.66
#